data_AF-A0A2P6SC09-F1
#
_entry.id   AF-A0A2P6SC09-F1
#
_cell.length_a   1.000
_cell.length_b   1.000
_cell.length_c   1.000
_cell.angle_alpha   90.00
_cell.angle_beta   90.00
_cell.angle_gamma   90.00
#
_symmetry.space_group_name_H-M   'P 1'
#
loop_
_entity.id
_entity.type
_entity.pdbx_description
1 polymer ?
#
loop_
_entity_poly.entity_id
_entity_poly.type
_entity_poly.pdbx_seq_one_letter_code
_entity_poly.pdbx_strand_id
1 'polypeptide(L)' 'MLRDRISENDAQKRINAQVSLDLKRTMADIVIDNSGSQDDLKDNFKIVLFEVTKPLTWTEL' A
#
# COMPACT_ATOMS: atom_id res chain seq x y z
N MET A 1 17.30 2.31 5.26
CA MET A 1 18.69 2.13 5.71
C MET A 1 19.28 0.79 5.27
N LEU A 2 18.80 -0.35 5.80
CA LEU A 2 19.40 -1.68 5.53
C LEU A 2 19.36 -2.13 4.06
N ARG A 3 18.21 -1.95 3.38
CA ARG A 3 18.03 -2.33 1.97
C ARG A 3 18.98 -1.57 1.04
N ASP A 4 18.98 -0.24 1.14
CA ASP A 4 19.71 0.65 0.23
C ASP A 4 21.08 1.08 0.77
N ARG A 5 21.46 0.61 1.97
CA ARG A 5 22.69 0.97 2.71
C ARG A 5 22.92 2.48 2.87
N ILE A 6 21.84 3.24 3.04
CA ILE A 6 21.86 4.70 3.28
C ILE A 6 21.68 5.04 4.76
N SER A 7 22.09 6.25 5.14
CA SER A 7 21.86 6.79 6.48
C SER A 7 20.37 6.93 6.79
N GLU A 8 20.04 7.01 8.08
CA GLU A 8 18.67 7.26 8.54
C GLU A 8 18.15 8.61 8.04
N ASN A 9 18.99 9.64 8.15
CA ASN A 9 18.67 10.99 7.71
C ASN A 9 18.34 11.04 6.21
N ASP A 10 19.13 10.35 5.38
CA ASP A 10 18.86 10.30 3.95
C ASP A 10 17.59 9.51 3.63
N ALA A 11 17.31 8.44 4.37
CA ALA A 11 16.05 7.72 4.25
C ALA A 11 14.86 8.61 4.64
N GLN A 12 14.95 9.33 5.74
CA GLN A 12 13.90 10.22 6.21
C GLN A 12 13.64 11.37 5.24
N LYS A 13 14.69 11.99 4.68
CA LYS A 13 14.55 13.02 3.64
C LYS A 13 13.79 12.50 2.42
N ARG A 14 14.09 11.28 1.98
CA ARG A 14 13.39 10.65 0.85
C ARG A 14 11.93 10.34 1.18
N ILE A 15 11.64 9.86 2.39
CA ILE A 15 10.26 9.62 2.86
C ILE A 15 9.47 10.94 2.88
N ASN A 16 10.06 12.00 3.45
CA ASN A 16 9.42 13.31 3.58
C ASN A 16 9.21 14.03 2.24
N ALA A 17 10.01 13.70 1.22
CA ALA A 17 9.85 14.23 -0.13
C ALA A 17 8.69 13.58 -0.91
N GLN A 18 8.11 12.49 -0.40
CA GLN A 18 6.93 11.86 -1.00
C GLN A 18 5.64 12.46 -0.47
N VAL A 19 4.55 12.25 -1.22
CA VAL A 19 3.19 12.50 -0.72
C VAL A 19 2.93 11.67 0.55
N SER A 20 2.29 12.30 1.55
CA SER A 20 1.98 11.66 2.82
C SER A 20 1.12 10.41 2.63
N LEU A 21 1.31 9.43 3.52
CA LEU A 21 0.51 8.20 3.49
C LEU A 21 -0.99 8.51 3.71
N ASP A 22 -1.30 9.47 4.57
CA ASP A 22 -2.69 9.86 4.83
C ASP A 22 -3.37 10.42 3.57
N LEU A 23 -2.68 11.27 2.80
CA LEU A 23 -3.24 11.76 1.54
C LEU A 23 -3.42 10.61 0.53
N LYS A 24 -2.43 9.71 0.42
CA LYS A 24 -2.56 8.52 -0.44
C LYS A 24 -3.76 7.65 -0.05
N ARG A 25 -4.04 7.48 1.25
CA ARG A 25 -5.21 6.71 1.73
C ARG A 25 -6.52 7.36 1.32
N THR A 26 -6.62 8.68 1.32
CA THR A 26 -7.86 9.37 0.88
C THR A 26 -8.17 9.20 -0.61
N MET A 27 -7.15 8.89 -1.42
CA MET A 27 -7.26 8.78 -2.87
C MET A 27 -7.34 7.32 -3.37
N ALA A 28 -7.15 6.34 -2.47
CA ALA A 28 -7.05 4.93 -2.85
C ALA A 28 -8.39 4.22 -2.69
N ASP A 29 -8.79 3.45 -3.70
CA ASP A 29 -9.95 2.56 -3.61
C ASP A 29 -9.68 1.35 -2.70
N ILE A 30 -8.43 0.90 -2.64
CA ILE A 30 -7.99 -0.23 -1.83
C ILE A 30 -6.63 0.08 -1.20
N VAL A 31 -6.46 -0.25 0.09
CA VAL A 31 -5.20 -0.11 0.84
C VAL A 31 -4.76 -1.49 1.34
N ILE A 32 -3.50 -1.85 1.07
CA ILE A 32 -2.86 -3.05 1.62
C ILE A 32 -1.93 -2.63 2.75
N ASP A 33 -2.22 -3.08 3.98
CA ASP A 33 -1.35 -2.87 5.13
C ASP A 33 -0.30 -3.98 5.23
N ASN A 34 0.96 -3.60 5.27
CA ASN A 34 2.12 -4.48 5.38
C ASN A 34 2.91 -4.30 6.68
N SER A 35 2.33 -3.66 7.71
CA SER A 35 2.99 -3.49 9.01
C SER A 35 3.05 -4.79 9.84
N GLY A 36 2.29 -5.82 9.45
CA GLY A 36 2.25 -7.13 10.11
C GLY A 36 3.36 -8.09 9.65
N SER A 37 3.19 -9.36 9.98
CA SER A 37 4.06 -10.44 9.49
C SER A 37 3.82 -10.72 8.00
N GLN A 38 4.69 -11.53 7.39
CA GLN A 38 4.48 -11.98 6.01
C GLN A 38 3.20 -12.81 5.85
N ASP A 39 2.79 -13.53 6.88
CA ASP A 39 1.57 -14.35 6.83
C ASP A 39 0.33 -13.47 6.95
N ASP A 40 0.34 -12.45 7.82
CA ASP A 40 -0.71 -11.43 7.88
C ASP A 40 -0.89 -10.73 6.51
N LEU A 41 0.24 -10.40 5.86
CA LEU A 41 0.22 -9.80 4.53
C LEU A 41 -0.37 -10.74 3.46
N LYS A 42 -0.03 -12.04 3.49
CA LYS A 42 -0.59 -13.02 2.54
C LYS A 42 -2.10 -13.14 2.69
N ASP A 43 -2.61 -13.13 3.92
CA ASP A 43 -4.05 -13.25 4.16
C ASP A 43 -4.79 -11.97 3.78
N ASN A 44 -4.26 -10.79 4.12
CA ASN A 44 -4.80 -9.51 3.65
C ASN A 44 -4.80 -9.41 2.11
N PHE A 45 -3.75 -9.91 1.46
CA PHE A 45 -3.65 -9.87 0.00
C PHE A 45 -4.72 -10.72 -0.69
N LYS A 46 -5.12 -11.86 -0.12
CA LYS A 46 -6.20 -12.70 -0.69
C LYS A 46 -7.54 -11.96 -0.76
N ILE A 47 -7.84 -11.13 0.24
CA ILE A 47 -9.06 -10.30 0.27
C ILE A 47 -9.02 -9.30 -0.88
N VAL A 48 -7.91 -8.60 -1.05
CA VAL A 48 -7.75 -7.63 -2.14
C VAL A 48 -7.79 -8.32 -3.50
N LEU A 49 -7.15 -9.47 -3.65
CA LEU A 49 -7.21 -10.26 -4.89
C LEU A 49 -8.65 -10.63 -5.25
N PHE A 50 -9.45 -11.03 -4.26
CA PHE A 50 -10.86 -11.28 -4.47
C PHE A 50 -11.60 -10.03 -4.95
N GLU A 51 -11.41 -8.87 -4.30
CA GLU A 51 -12.07 -7.62 -4.70
C GLU A 51 -11.73 -7.20 -6.14
N VAL A 52 -10.46 -7.26 -6.55
CA VAL A 52 -10.04 -6.81 -7.90
C VAL A 52 -10.37 -7.81 -9.01
N THR A 53 -10.68 -9.06 -8.67
CA THR A 53 -11.06 -10.11 -9.64
C THR A 53 -12.57 -10.26 -9.81
N LYS A 54 -13.37 -9.57 -9.00
CA LYS A 54 -14.83 -9.54 -9.17
C LYS A 54 -15.18 -9.04 -10.57
N PRO A 55 -16.20 -9.65 -11.22
CA PRO A 55 -16.73 -9.11 -12.46
C PRO A 55 -17.13 -7.65 -12.27
N LEU A 56 -16.73 -6.78 -13.20
CA LEU A 56 -17.17 -5.39 -13.20
C LEU A 56 -18.69 -5.36 -13.37
N THR A 57 -19.39 -4.94 -12.32
CA THR A 57 -20.86 -4.84 -12.31
C THR A 57 -21.36 -3.47 -12.76
N TRP A 58 -20.44 -2.53 -13.05
CA TRP A 58 -20.80 -1.20 -13.52
C TRP A 58 -21.38 -1.26 -14.94
N THR A 59 -22.56 -0.67 -15.11
CA THR A 59 -23.19 -0.39 -16.40
C THR A 59 -23.57 1.08 -16.42
N GLU A 60 -23.27 1.76 -17.52
CA GLU A 60 -23.74 3.12 -17.77
C GLU A 60 -25.25 3.03 -18.09
N LEU A 61 -26.09 3.69 -17.28
CA LEU A 61 -27.54 3.82 -17.51
C LEU A 61 -27.84 5.09 -18.29
#